data_AF-A0A1H5QBH6-F1
#
_entry.id   AF-A0A1H5QBH6-F1
#
_cell.length_a   1.000
_cell.length_b   1.000
_cell.length_c   1.000
_cell.angle_alpha   90.00
_cell.angle_beta   90.00
_cell.angle_gamma   90.00
#
_symmetry.space_group_name_H-M   'P 1'
#
loop_
_entity.id
_entity.type
_entity.pdbx_description
1 polymer ?
#
loop_
_entity_poly.entity_id
_entity_poly.type
_entity_poly.pdbx_seq_one_letter_code
_entity_poly.pdbx_strand_id
1 'polypeptide(L)' 'MAGRVSIEISDDTDGSRADRTVLFGLDGVPYEIALSKANAAALRTAMES' A
#
# COMPACT_ATOMS: atom_id res chain seq x y z
N MET A 1 23.95 -26.79 0.21
CA MET A 1 22.82 -26.03 0.79
C MET A 1 22.10 -25.34 -0.35
N ALA A 2 20.76 -25.38 -0.40
CA ALA A 2 19.96 -24.60 -1.35
C ALA A 2 18.97 -23.75 -0.54
N GLY A 3 18.96 -22.45 -0.77
CA GLY A 3 18.04 -21.50 -0.13
C GLY A 3 17.18 -20.83 -1.19
N ARG A 4 15.88 -20.66 -0.90
CA ARG A 4 14.96 -19.89 -1.75
C ARG A 4 14.68 -18.56 -1.06
N VAL A 5 15.03 -17.46 -1.72
CA VAL A 5 14.63 -16.11 -1.30
C VAL A 5 13.34 -15.76 -2.05
N SER A 6 12.29 -15.42 -1.30
CA SER A 6 11.05 -14.87 -1.85
C SER A 6 10.99 -13.39 -1.51
N ILE A 7 10.67 -12.56 -2.50
CA ILE A 7 10.43 -11.13 -2.33
C ILE A 7 8.93 -10.92 -2.47
N GLU A 8 8.31 -10.32 -1.45
CA GLU A 8 6.90 -9.96 -1.44
C GLU A 8 6.76 -8.47 -1.15
N ILE A 9 5.74 -7.86 -1.72
CA ILE A 9 5.39 -6.47 -1.43
C ILE A 9 4.36 -6.51 -0.31
N SER A 10 4.69 -5.89 0.82
CA SER A 10 3.81 -5.79 1.98
C SER A 10 2.97 -4.52 1.92
N ASP A 11 1.78 -4.61 2.48
CA ASP A 11 0.89 -3.48 2.75
C ASP A 11 1.48 -2.65 3.90
N ASP A 12 1.67 -1.37 3.67
CA ASP A 12 2.34 -0.47 4.63
C ASP A 12 1.49 -0.19 5.88
N THR A 13 0.21 -0.56 5.89
CA THR A 13 -0.71 -0.29 7.02
C THR A 13 -0.84 -1.47 7.98
N ASP A 14 -0.81 -2.71 7.47
CA ASP A 14 -1.06 -3.92 8.26
C ASP A 14 -0.03 -5.06 8.04
N GLY A 15 0.90 -4.90 7.09
CA GLY A 15 1.94 -5.89 6.78
C GLY A 15 1.46 -7.09 5.95
N SER A 16 0.18 -7.13 5.55
CA SER A 16 -0.35 -8.15 4.64
C SER A 16 0.23 -8.00 3.22
N ARG A 17 -0.22 -8.79 2.25
CA ARG A 17 0.28 -8.67 0.88
C ARG A 17 -0.35 -7.45 0.19
N ALA A 18 0.48 -6.54 -0.32
CA ALA A 18 0.01 -5.43 -1.14
C ALA A 18 -0.37 -5.88 -2.55
N ASP A 19 -1.39 -5.23 -3.12
CA ASP A 19 -1.83 -5.44 -4.50
C ASP A 19 -1.33 -4.32 -5.43
N ARG A 20 -1.14 -3.10 -4.91
CA ARG A 20 -0.78 -1.93 -5.71
C ARG A 20 -0.14 -0.83 -4.86
N THR A 21 0.63 0.03 -5.51
CA THR A 21 1.04 1.32 -4.96
C THR A 21 0.00 2.37 -5.30
N VAL A 22 -0.40 3.18 -4.32
CA VAL A 22 -1.33 4.31 -4.49
C VAL A 22 -0.57 5.60 -4.26
N LEU A 23 -0.71 6.56 -5.18
CA LEU A 23 -0.25 7.92 -4.98
C LEU A 23 -1.37 8.75 -4.36
N PHE A 24 -1.05 9.53 -3.34
CA PHE A 24 -1.97 10.45 -2.69
C PHE A 24 -1.24 11.72 -2.23
N GLY A 25 -1.99 12.73 -1.79
CA GLY A 25 -1.41 13.98 -1.32
C GLY A 25 -2.07 14.45 -0.03
N LEU A 26 -1.25 15.02 0.86
CA LEU A 26 -1.69 15.66 2.10
C LEU A 26 -0.93 16.98 2.25
N ASP A 27 -1.66 18.08 2.47
CA ASP A 27 -1.09 19.43 2.61
C ASP A 27 -0.17 19.85 1.45
N GLY A 28 -0.51 19.41 0.23
CA GLY A 28 0.29 19.68 -0.98
C GLY A 28 1.55 18.83 -1.13
N VAL A 29 1.82 17.93 -0.18
CA VAL A 29 2.95 16.99 -0.25
C VAL A 29 2.51 15.67 -0.88
N PRO A 30 3.17 15.19 -1.95
CA PRO A 30 2.87 13.90 -2.56
C PRO A 30 3.48 12.75 -1.77
N TYR A 31 2.72 11.67 -1.61
CA TYR A 31 3.12 10.43 -0.97
C TYR A 31 2.77 9.22 -1.83
N GLU A 32 3.48 8.12 -1.59
CA GLU A 32 3.20 6.82 -2.16
C GLU A 32 3.05 5.80 -1.03
N ILE A 33 2.12 4.86 -1.18
CA ILE A 33 1.86 3.80 -0.19
C ILE A 33 1.47 2.50 -0.89
N ALA A 34 2.07 1.38 -0.49
CA ALA A 34 1.72 0.04 -0.97
C ALA A 34 0.55 -0.50 -0.15
N LEU A 35 -0.55 -0.83 -0.82
CA LEU A 35 -1.79 -1.27 -0.18
C LEU A 35 -2.40 -2.49 -0.87
N SER A 36 -3.07 -3.31 -0.06
CA SER A 36 -4.05 -4.29 -0.49
C SER A 36 -5.24 -3.61 -1.16
N LYS A 37 -6.01 -4.37 -1.95
CA LYS A 37 -7.21 -3.85 -2.62
C LYS A 37 -8.23 -3.26 -1.62
N ALA A 38 -8.33 -3.83 -0.42
CA ALA A 38 -9.23 -3.36 0.63
C ALA A 38 -8.76 -2.04 1.22
N ASN A 39 -7.50 -1.94 1.63
CA ASN A 39 -6.96 -0.72 2.24
C ASN A 39 -6.87 0.43 1.22
N ALA A 40 -6.59 0.13 -0.06
CA ALA A 40 -6.65 1.11 -1.13
C ALA A 40 -8.07 1.66 -1.37
N ALA A 41 -9.12 0.87 -1.15
CA ALA A 41 -10.49 1.35 -1.22
C ALA A 41 -10.83 2.23 0.00
N ALA A 42 -10.43 1.80 1.20
CA ALA A 42 -10.62 2.57 2.44
C ALA A 42 -9.93 3.94 2.37
N LEU A 43 -8.69 4.01 1.86
CA LEU A 43 -7.97 5.27 1.66
C LEU A 43 -8.74 6.23 0.74
N ARG A 44 -9.24 5.74 -0.41
CA ARG A 44 -10.00 6.58 -1.34
C ARG A 44 -11.27 7.14 -0.69
N THR A 45 -12.02 6.30 0.02
CA THR A 45 -13.23 6.74 0.74
C THR A 45 -12.91 7.80 1.80
N ALA A 46 -11.79 7.66 2.52
CA ALA A 46 -11.36 8.64 3.52
C ALA A 46 -10.96 10.00 2.91
N MET A 47 -10.50 10.01 1.65
CA MET A 47 -10.11 11.24 0.93
C MET A 47 -11.25 11.93 0.18
N GLU A 48 -12.36 11.23 -0.05
CA GLU A 48 -13.55 11.77 -0.71
C GLU A 48 -14.45 12.62 0.22
N SER A 49 -14.06 12.77 1.50
CA SER A 49 -14.82 13.49 2.54
C SER A 49 -14.46 14.97 2.66
#